data_AF-A0A837ANL6-F1
#
_entry.id   AF-A0A837ANL6-F1
#
_cell.length_a   1.000
_cell.length_b   1.000
_cell.length_c   1.000
_cell.angle_alpha   90.00
_cell.angle_beta   90.00
_cell.angle_gamma   90.00
#
_symmetry.space_group_name_H-M   'P 1'
#
loop_
_entity.id
_entity.type
_entity.pdbx_description
1 polymer ?
#
loop_
_entity_poly.entity_id
_entity_poly.type
_entity_poly.pdbx_seq_one_letter_code
_entity_poly.pdbx_strand_id
1 'polypeptide(L)'
;MIAKFFKAALLGLCILFAAAVAVYAVSRHWPIPEAQRQALAQLRQPLPPLRGSNMFGALWSLSYAIPEAQRETVLAQDVERFNRLPDRVPFQSTAAGYPRLPRWPSTAPALCTASAGGCVQRVREDPQAYADALVTQAP
;
A
#
# COMPACT_ATOMS: atom_id res chain seq x y z
N MET A 1 2.47 11.29 61.91
CA MET A 1 1.52 11.34 60.77
C MET A 1 2.15 10.85 59.46
N ILE A 2 3.35 11.30 59.11
CA ILE A 2 4.08 10.94 57.87
C ILE A 2 4.19 9.43 57.61
N ALA A 3 4.55 8.61 58.61
CA ALA A 3 4.71 7.16 58.44
C ALA A 3 3.40 6.43 58.10
N LYS A 4 2.23 6.96 58.51
CA LYS A 4 0.92 6.40 58.15
C LYS A 4 0.56 6.74 56.69
N PHE A 5 0.90 7.95 56.24
CA PHE A 5 0.75 8.37 54.84
C PHE A 5 1.63 7.56 53.89
N PHE A 6 2.91 7.34 54.23
CA PHE A 6 3.79 6.50 53.41
C PHE A 6 3.31 5.06 53.28
N LYS A 7 2.79 4.46 54.37
CA LYS A 7 2.21 3.11 54.32
C LYS A 7 0.96 3.06 53.43
N ALA A 8 0.09 4.05 53.53
CA ALA A 8 -1.10 4.14 52.69
C ALA A 8 -0.75 4.35 51.21
N ALA A 9 0.24 5.21 50.91
CA ALA A 9 0.71 5.46 49.55
C ALA A 9 1.39 4.21 48.94
N LEU A 10 2.22 3.51 49.70
CA LEU A 10 2.85 2.26 49.27
C LEU A 10 1.80 1.18 49.01
N LEU A 11 0.81 1.03 49.89
CA LEU A 11 -0.30 0.11 49.70
C LEU A 11 -1.09 0.43 48.43
N GLY A 12 -1.39 1.71 48.19
CA GLY A 12 -2.06 2.17 46.98
C GLY A 12 -1.27 1.85 45.70
N LEU A 13 0.05 2.07 45.71
CA LEU A 13 0.91 1.71 44.57
C LEU A 13 0.96 0.20 44.34
N CYS A 14 1.05 -0.61 45.41
CA CYS A 14 1.01 -2.07 45.30
C CYS A 14 -0.31 -2.56 44.72
N ILE A 15 -1.45 -1.99 45.15
CA ILE A 15 -2.77 -2.33 44.61
C ILE A 15 -2.85 -1.96 43.13
N LEU A 16 -2.39 -0.77 42.75
CA LEU A 16 -2.41 -0.31 41.36
C LEU A 16 -1.53 -1.19 40.47
N PHE A 17 -0.33 -1.55 40.94
CA PHE A 17 0.56 -2.46 40.23
C PHE A 17 -0.08 -3.85 40.07
N ALA A 18 -0.66 -4.40 41.14
CA ALA A 18 -1.37 -5.68 41.09
C ALA A 18 -2.53 -5.65 40.09
N ALA A 19 -3.32 -4.56 40.08
CA ALA A 19 -4.40 -4.38 39.12
C ALA A 19 -3.88 -4.29 37.67
N ALA A 20 -2.80 -3.57 37.42
CA ALA A 20 -2.19 -3.47 36.09
C ALA A 20 -1.69 -4.85 35.60
N VAL A 21 -1.03 -5.62 36.47
CA VAL A 21 -0.58 -6.98 36.16
C VAL A 21 -1.76 -7.90 35.87
N ALA A 22 -2.85 -7.81 36.65
CA ALA A 22 -4.06 -8.60 36.42
C ALA A 22 -4.71 -8.27 35.07
N VAL A 23 -4.86 -6.98 34.73
CA VAL A 23 -5.41 -6.53 33.44
C VAL A 23 -4.52 -7.01 32.28
N TYR A 24 -3.20 -6.87 32.41
CA TYR A 24 -2.26 -7.36 31.41
C TYR A 24 -2.37 -8.88 31.23
N ALA A 25 -2.43 -9.64 32.31
CA ALA A 25 -2.58 -11.09 32.25
C ALA A 25 -3.89 -11.49 31.57
N VAL A 26 -5.01 -10.86 31.93
CA VAL A 26 -6.31 -11.10 31.31
C VAL A 26 -6.30 -10.74 29.82
N SER A 27 -5.73 -9.59 29.45
CA SER A 27 -5.59 -9.18 28.05
C SER A 27 -4.72 -10.15 27.25
N ARG A 28 -3.61 -10.61 27.81
CA ARG A 28 -2.68 -11.53 27.15
C ARG A 28 -3.28 -12.93 26.93
N HIS A 29 -4.13 -13.38 27.83
CA HIS A 29 -4.80 -14.68 27.74
C HIS A 29 -6.19 -14.58 27.10
N TRP A 30 -6.60 -13.38 26.67
CA TRP A 30 -7.88 -13.20 26.00
C TRP A 30 -7.86 -13.96 24.67
N PRO A 31 -8.76 -14.92 24.46
CA PRO A 31 -8.73 -15.73 23.26
C PRO A 31 -9.01 -14.86 22.03
N ILE A 32 -8.16 -15.00 21.00
CA ILE A 32 -8.42 -14.39 19.70
C ILE A 32 -9.66 -15.08 19.10
N PRO A 33 -10.71 -14.33 18.71
CA PRO A 33 -11.90 -14.89 18.08
C PRO A 33 -11.55 -15.83 16.93
N GLU A 34 -12.26 -16.95 16.82
CA GLU A 34 -12.00 -17.97 15.79
C GLU A 34 -12.02 -17.41 14.38
N ALA A 35 -12.95 -16.50 14.08
CA ALA A 35 -13.03 -15.83 12.79
C ALA A 35 -11.75 -15.07 12.43
N GLN A 36 -11.12 -14.38 13.40
CA GLN A 36 -9.87 -13.65 13.17
C GLN A 36 -8.69 -14.62 12.96
N ARG A 37 -8.66 -15.72 13.73
CA ARG A 37 -7.64 -16.77 13.55
C ARG A 37 -7.75 -17.43 12.18
N GLN A 38 -8.98 -17.72 11.73
CA GLN A 38 -9.25 -18.28 10.41
C GLN A 38 -8.87 -17.32 9.29
N ALA A 39 -9.24 -16.04 9.40
CA ALA A 39 -8.85 -15.01 8.44
C ALA A 39 -7.32 -14.88 8.33
N LEU A 40 -6.61 -14.88 9.47
CA LEU A 40 -5.15 -14.85 9.47
C LEU A 40 -4.53 -16.11 8.87
N ALA A 41 -5.10 -17.29 9.13
CA ALA A 41 -4.66 -18.53 8.50
C ALA A 41 -4.82 -18.48 6.97
N GLN A 42 -5.90 -17.85 6.50
CA GLN A 42 -6.17 -17.65 5.08
C GLN A 42 -5.14 -16.72 4.43
N LEU A 43 -4.81 -15.60 5.09
CA LEU A 43 -3.79 -14.65 4.62
C LEU A 43 -2.37 -15.23 4.60
N ARG A 44 -2.09 -16.18 5.48
CA ARG A 44 -0.79 -16.88 5.54
C ARG A 44 -0.64 -17.97 4.51
N GLN A 45 -1.71 -18.36 3.81
CA GLN A 45 -1.57 -19.33 2.73
C GLN A 45 -0.77 -18.71 1.59
N PRO A 46 0.14 -19.48 0.96
CA PRO A 46 0.84 -19.00 -0.22
C PRO A 46 -0.18 -18.60 -1.28
N LEU A 47 0.04 -17.45 -1.92
CA LEU A 47 -0.82 -17.04 -3.02
C LEU A 47 -0.76 -18.13 -4.11
N PRO A 48 -1.91 -18.52 -4.68
CA PRO A 48 -1.89 -19.40 -5.84
C PRO A 48 -1.06 -18.75 -6.95
N PRO A 49 -0.41 -19.54 -7.82
CA PRO A 49 0.37 -19.00 -8.92
C PRO A 49 -0.52 -18.05 -9.74
N LEU A 50 -0.09 -16.79 -9.83
CA LEU A 50 -0.77 -15.77 -10.61
C LEU A 50 -0.80 -16.25 -12.06
N ARG A 51 -1.98 -16.21 -12.68
CA ARG A 51 -2.14 -16.56 -14.10
C ARG A 51 -1.93 -15.30 -14.94
N GLY A 52 -1.17 -15.44 -16.03
CA GLY A 52 -0.89 -14.34 -16.96
C GLY A 52 0.39 -13.57 -16.65
N SER A 53 0.65 -12.53 -17.43
CA SER A 53 1.79 -11.65 -17.27
C SER A 53 1.61 -10.70 -16.09
N ASN A 54 2.66 -10.54 -15.28
CA ASN A 54 2.68 -9.56 -14.21
C ASN A 54 2.72 -8.15 -14.81
N MET A 55 1.66 -7.36 -14.59
CA MET A 55 1.56 -5.97 -15.07
C MET A 55 1.96 -4.94 -14.01
N PHE A 56 2.47 -5.40 -12.85
CA PHE A 56 2.88 -4.50 -11.78
C PHE A 56 4.00 -3.55 -12.22
N GLY A 57 4.99 -4.03 -12.99
CA GLY A 57 6.04 -3.16 -13.54
C GLY A 57 5.49 -2.03 -14.40
N ALA A 58 4.51 -2.33 -15.25
CA ALA A 58 3.83 -1.32 -16.07
C ALA A 58 3.09 -0.29 -15.21
N LEU A 59 2.31 -0.74 -14.22
CA LEU A 59 1.57 0.14 -13.30
C LEU A 59 2.50 1.00 -12.45
N TRP A 60 3.58 0.42 -11.92
CA TRP A 60 4.59 1.11 -11.13
C TRP A 60 5.29 2.22 -11.93
N SER A 61 5.55 1.96 -13.22
CA SER A 61 6.16 2.92 -14.14
C SER A 61 5.19 3.91 -14.80
N LEU A 62 3.89 3.89 -14.49
CA LEU A 62 2.85 4.54 -15.30
C LEU A 62 3.06 6.04 -15.53
N SER A 63 3.77 6.74 -14.65
CA SER A 63 4.03 8.19 -14.79
C SER A 63 5.27 8.53 -15.64
N TYR A 64 6.05 7.52 -16.04
CA TYR A 64 7.38 7.70 -16.63
C TYR A 64 7.51 6.99 -17.97
N ALA A 65 8.23 7.62 -18.89
CA ALA A 65 8.58 7.14 -20.22
C ALA A 65 9.69 6.08 -20.15
N ILE A 66 9.41 4.94 -19.50
CA ILE A 66 10.37 3.84 -19.36
C ILE A 66 10.18 2.85 -20.51
N PRO A 67 11.25 2.53 -21.28
CA PRO A 67 11.20 1.48 -22.29
C PRO A 67 10.71 0.15 -21.69
N GLU A 68 9.81 -0.55 -22.39
CA GLU A 68 9.16 -1.76 -21.86
C GLU A 68 10.16 -2.81 -21.37
N ALA A 69 11.23 -3.04 -22.15
CA ALA A 69 12.31 -3.97 -21.80
C ALA A 69 13.08 -3.61 -20.52
N GLN A 70 12.98 -2.36 -20.03
CA GLN A 70 13.67 -1.90 -18.82
C GLN A 70 12.76 -1.87 -17.58
N ARG A 71 11.43 -1.95 -17.74
CA ARG A 71 10.47 -1.75 -16.64
C ARG A 71 10.67 -2.73 -15.48
N GLU A 72 10.86 -4.01 -15.79
CA GLU A 72 11.08 -5.04 -14.77
C GLU A 72 12.43 -4.85 -14.04
N THR A 73 13.47 -4.40 -14.76
CA THR A 73 14.77 -4.08 -14.15
C THR A 73 14.66 -2.89 -13.20
N VAL A 74 13.97 -1.82 -13.60
CA VAL A 74 13.73 -0.64 -12.75
C VAL A 74 12.90 -1.02 -11.52
N LEU A 75 11.87 -1.86 -11.69
CA LEU A 75 11.07 -2.38 -10.59
C LEU A 75 11.94 -3.18 -9.61
N ALA A 76 12.80 -4.08 -10.10
CA ALA A 76 13.68 -4.88 -9.25
C ALA A 76 14.63 -3.98 -8.42
N GLN A 77 15.19 -2.93 -9.02
CA GLN A 77 16.03 -1.94 -8.33
C GLN A 77 15.24 -1.18 -7.24
N ASP A 78 13.99 -0.84 -7.51
CA ASP A 78 13.12 -0.17 -6.55
C ASP A 78 12.75 -1.06 -5.37
N VAL A 79 12.47 -2.34 -5.61
CA VAL A 79 12.25 -3.33 -4.55
C VAL A 79 13.49 -3.48 -3.67
N GLU A 80 14.67 -3.60 -4.29
CA GLU A 80 15.94 -3.71 -3.58
C GLU A 80 16.21 -2.46 -2.72
N ARG A 81 15.97 -1.27 -3.26
CA ARG A 81 16.10 0.00 -2.54
C ARG A 81 15.10 0.11 -1.40
N PHE A 82 13.84 -0.24 -1.65
CA PHE A 82 12.78 -0.19 -0.64
C PHE A 82 13.09 -1.10 0.54
N ASN A 83 13.57 -2.32 0.29
CA ASN A 83 13.94 -3.28 1.34
C ASN A 83 15.14 -2.83 2.20
N ARG A 84 15.98 -1.91 1.68
CA ARG A 84 17.11 -1.32 2.41
C ARG A 84 16.79 0.03 3.04
N LEU A 85 15.59 0.57 2.78
CA LEU A 85 15.23 1.91 3.20
C LEU A 85 15.05 1.95 4.72
N PRO A 86 15.78 2.82 5.46
CA PRO A 86 15.57 2.97 6.89
C PRO A 86 14.17 3.52 7.18
N ASP A 87 13.65 3.19 8.36
CA ASP A 87 12.37 3.72 8.83
C ASP A 87 12.34 5.26 8.79
N ARG A 88 11.22 5.80 8.33
CA ARG A 88 10.94 7.25 8.23
C ARG A 88 11.73 8.02 7.18
N VAL A 89 12.49 7.33 6.31
CA VAL A 89 13.06 7.95 5.11
C VAL A 89 12.03 7.89 3.98
N PRO A 90 11.76 9.00 3.25
CA PRO A 90 10.86 8.95 2.11
C PRO A 90 11.47 8.12 0.98
N PHE A 91 10.67 7.22 0.41
CA PHE A 91 11.10 6.41 -0.72
C PHE A 91 11.22 7.28 -1.99
N GLN A 92 12.33 7.12 -2.72
CA GLN A 92 12.54 7.71 -4.03
C GLN A 92 12.78 6.60 -5.05
N SER A 93 11.87 6.51 -6.02
CA SER A 93 11.93 5.53 -7.10
C SER A 93 13.04 5.85 -8.09
N THR A 94 13.69 4.81 -8.60
CA THR A 94 14.65 4.84 -9.70
C THR A 94 13.98 5.29 -11.01
N ALA A 95 12.67 5.06 -11.16
CA ALA A 95 11.87 5.57 -12.26
C ALA A 95 11.92 7.10 -12.38
N ALA A 96 12.20 7.82 -11.29
CA ALA A 96 12.30 9.28 -11.29
C ALA A 96 13.44 9.83 -12.16
N GLY A 97 14.42 8.98 -12.55
CA GLY A 97 15.47 9.33 -13.50
C GLY A 97 15.01 9.36 -14.97
N TYR A 98 13.82 8.85 -15.27
CA TYR A 98 13.26 8.82 -16.62
C TYR A 98 12.37 10.04 -16.89
N PRO A 99 12.22 10.45 -18.16
CA PRO A 99 11.26 11.50 -18.52
C PRO A 99 9.85 11.13 -18.05
N ARG A 100 9.06 12.13 -17.68
CA ARG A 100 7.64 11.93 -17.37
C ARG A 100 6.86 11.74 -18.67
N LEU A 101 5.80 10.93 -18.62
CA LEU A 101 4.88 10.85 -19.76
C LEU A 101 4.27 12.23 -20.06
N PRO A 102 3.97 12.53 -21.34
CA PRO A 102 3.25 13.74 -21.71
C PRO A 102 1.92 13.86 -20.95
N ARG A 103 1.40 15.09 -20.86
CA ARG A 103 0.02 15.26 -20.38
C ARG A 103 -0.94 14.72 -21.43
N TRP A 104 -2.11 14.27 -20.99
CA TRP A 104 -3.20 13.91 -21.89
C TRP A 104 -3.53 15.08 -22.83
N PRO A 105 -3.69 14.86 -24.14
CA PRO A 105 -3.91 15.94 -25.09
C PRO A 105 -5.20 16.69 -24.78
N SER A 106 -5.18 18.02 -24.84
CA SER A 106 -6.39 18.84 -24.61
C SER A 106 -7.45 18.67 -25.69
N THR A 107 -7.06 18.17 -26.87
CA THR A 107 -7.94 17.85 -27.99
C THR A 107 -8.53 16.44 -27.92
N ALA A 108 -8.04 15.60 -27.01
CA ALA A 108 -8.50 14.23 -26.86
C ALA A 108 -9.78 14.16 -26.02
N PRO A 109 -10.60 13.09 -26.20
CA PRO A 109 -11.73 12.83 -25.32
C PRO A 109 -11.30 12.80 -23.85
N ALA A 110 -12.20 13.21 -22.95
CA ALA A 110 -11.88 13.26 -21.53
C ALA A 110 -11.57 11.86 -20.98
N LEU A 111 -10.48 11.75 -20.20
CA LEU A 111 -10.15 10.51 -19.50
C LEU A 111 -11.29 10.11 -18.55
N CYS A 112 -11.49 8.80 -18.43
CA CYS A 112 -12.43 8.27 -17.48
C CYS A 112 -11.99 8.56 -16.05
N THR A 113 -12.95 8.99 -15.22
CA THR A 113 -12.78 9.05 -13.77
C THR A 113 -13.59 7.94 -13.13
N ALA A 114 -13.11 7.42 -11.99
CA ALA A 114 -13.79 6.35 -11.27
C ALA A 114 -15.22 6.72 -10.84
N SER A 115 -15.52 8.01 -10.68
CA SER A 115 -16.80 8.52 -10.19
C SER A 115 -17.86 8.76 -11.27
N ALA A 116 -17.48 8.91 -12.54
CA ALA A 116 -18.40 9.36 -13.60
C ALA A 116 -19.27 8.24 -14.20
N GLY A 117 -18.98 6.97 -13.93
CA GLY A 117 -19.65 5.84 -14.58
C GLY A 117 -19.48 5.83 -16.11
N GLY A 118 -20.05 4.83 -16.78
CA GLY A 118 -20.17 4.79 -18.25
C GLY A 118 -18.87 4.86 -19.05
N CYS A 119 -17.70 4.64 -18.43
CA CYS A 119 -16.40 4.80 -19.09
C CYS A 119 -16.27 3.90 -20.33
N VAL A 120 -16.58 2.61 -20.17
CA VAL A 120 -16.48 1.64 -21.26
C VAL A 120 -17.41 2.00 -22.41
N GLN A 121 -18.60 2.54 -22.12
CA GLN A 121 -19.52 2.98 -23.16
C GLN A 121 -18.93 4.16 -23.95
N ARG A 122 -18.40 5.19 -23.28
CA ARG A 122 -17.77 6.35 -23.94
C ARG A 122 -16.57 5.96 -24.81
N VAL A 123 -15.74 5.02 -24.35
CA VAL A 123 -14.62 4.52 -25.16
C VAL A 123 -15.13 3.75 -26.38
N ARG A 124 -16.24 3.01 -26.25
CA ARG A 124 -16.86 2.29 -27.38
C ARG A 124 -17.53 3.22 -28.39
N GLU A 125 -18.00 4.39 -27.96
CA GLU A 125 -18.61 5.39 -28.84
C GLU A 125 -17.57 6.04 -29.77
N ASP A 126 -16.33 6.24 -29.30
CA ASP A 126 -15.25 6.80 -30.12
C ASP A 126 -13.88 6.15 -29.85
N PRO A 127 -13.68 4.88 -30.22
CA PRO A 127 -12.46 4.14 -29.89
C PRO A 127 -11.22 4.67 -30.59
N GLN A 128 -11.38 5.28 -31.78
CA GLN A 128 -10.25 5.81 -32.56
C GLN A 128 -9.70 7.09 -31.94
N ALA A 129 -10.55 8.02 -31.45
CA ALA A 129 -10.03 9.21 -30.80
C ALA A 129 -9.23 8.92 -29.53
N TYR A 130 -9.60 7.89 -28.75
CA TYR A 130 -8.78 7.42 -27.63
C TYR A 130 -7.49 6.75 -28.09
N ALA A 131 -7.52 5.94 -29.17
CA ALA A 131 -6.33 5.31 -29.72
C ALA A 131 -5.32 6.35 -30.25
N ASP A 132 -5.77 7.33 -31.02
CA ASP A 132 -4.95 8.42 -31.53
C ASP A 132 -4.33 9.23 -30.39
N ALA A 133 -5.12 9.52 -29.34
CA ALA A 133 -4.61 10.17 -28.14
C ALA A 133 -3.52 9.33 -27.45
N LEU A 134 -3.68 8.00 -27.37
CA LEU A 134 -2.69 7.10 -26.77
C LEU A 134 -1.38 7.03 -27.57
N VAL A 135 -1.41 7.15 -28.91
CA VAL A 135 -0.18 7.20 -29.72
C VAL A 135 0.71 8.38 -29.31
N THR A 136 0.12 9.52 -28.95
CA THR A 136 0.87 10.69 -28.46
C THR A 136 1.48 10.49 -27.06
N GLN A 137 1.12 9.41 -26.38
CA GLN A 137 1.62 9.06 -25.04
C GLN A 137 2.73 8.01 -25.10
N ALA A 138 3.05 7.45 -26.27
CA ALA A 138 4.16 6.54 -26.44
C ALA A 138 5.50 7.29 -26.29
N PRO A 139 6.47 6.75 -25.55
CA PRO A 139 7.81 7.32 -25.41
C PRO A 139 8.59 7.33 -26.73
#